data_AF-A0A453MRX9-F1
#
_entry.id   AF-A0A453MRX9-F1
#
_cell.length_a   1.000
_cell.length_b   1.000
_cell.length_c   1.000
_cell.angle_alpha   90.00
_cell.angle_beta   90.00
_cell.angle_gamma   90.00
#
_symmetry.space_group_name_H-M   'P 1'
#
loop_
_entity.id
_entity.type
_entity.pdbx_description
1 polymer ?
#
loop_
_entity_poly.entity_id
_entity_poly.type
_entity_poly.pdbx_seq_one_letter_code
_entity_poly.pdbx_strand_id
1 'polypeptide(L)'
;MISSCPICGHQVLTAELERHANSHFDDDEVQRDMELAQLAMAAELSTSTVVDVPQHSKRPFPNDDSLAQGASSSIVRGPSPYENVLYEQISCLVGAQVRSKIQRIEAGVMNLLRSCLESEGGSSTSIISGHVDHHQSLSSEDKGWGCGWRNIQMMSSHLLRQRPETREVLFGGCGFVPDIPSLQRWLEIAWDKGFDAVGARHFDSKIYGVKKWIGTSECVTLLRSFGVRARIVDFDSTESSSLQGKSGKRVCGPMDKYLIKTNPLPRSSSLELSQEDAENMRGQQVLVDWVWNYFSSKRADVLHNSKNVIISDKT
;
A
#
# COMPACT_ATOMS: atom_id res chain seq x y z
N MET A 1 1.66 12.75 -32.12
CA MET A 1 2.75 11.84 -32.51
C MET A 1 2.59 10.57 -31.67
N ILE A 2 2.85 9.40 -32.25
CA ILE A 2 2.79 8.10 -31.56
C ILE A 2 4.23 7.63 -31.43
N SER A 3 4.60 7.16 -30.24
CA SER A 3 5.93 6.65 -29.92
C SER A 3 5.80 5.21 -29.42
N SER A 4 6.80 4.37 -29.73
CA SER A 4 6.88 3.02 -29.16
C SER A 4 7.60 3.08 -27.81
N CYS A 5 7.06 2.38 -26.81
CA CYS A 5 7.70 2.22 -25.52
C CYS A 5 8.96 1.34 -25.66
N PRO A 6 10.14 1.79 -25.20
CA PRO A 6 11.36 0.99 -25.31
C PRO A 6 11.39 -0.22 -24.36
N ILE A 7 10.51 -0.26 -23.35
CA ILE A 7 10.43 -1.34 -22.35
C ILE A 7 9.58 -2.50 -22.87
N CYS A 8 8.40 -2.21 -23.44
CA CYS A 8 7.43 -3.24 -23.84
C CYS A 8 7.03 -3.21 -25.33
N GLY A 9 7.58 -2.29 -26.12
CA GLY A 9 7.28 -2.12 -27.55
C GLY A 9 5.91 -1.51 -27.87
N HIS A 10 5.06 -1.26 -26.87
CA HIS A 10 3.68 -0.79 -27.10
C HIS A 10 3.64 0.62 -27.69
N GLN A 11 2.76 0.86 -28.67
CA GLN A 11 2.58 2.18 -29.24
C GLN A 11 1.66 3.02 -28.35
N VAL A 12 2.15 4.17 -27.91
CA VAL A 12 1.43 5.11 -27.06
C VAL A 12 1.54 6.52 -27.62
N LEU A 13 0.63 7.41 -27.25
CA LEU A 13 0.78 8.81 -27.58
C LEU A 13 2.09 9.32 -26.99
N THR A 14 2.87 10.10 -27.75
CA THR A 14 4.17 10.61 -27.29
C THR A 14 4.02 11.38 -25.96
N ALA A 15 2.90 12.06 -25.74
CA ALA A 15 2.59 12.76 -24.48
C ALA A 15 2.32 11.82 -23.29
N GLU A 16 2.03 10.54 -23.53
CA GLU A 16 1.74 9.53 -22.51
C GLU A 16 2.90 8.54 -22.32
N LEU A 17 3.92 8.61 -23.17
CA LEU A 17 5.05 7.69 -23.18
C LEU A 17 5.79 7.65 -21.84
N GLU A 18 6.02 8.82 -21.24
CA GLU A 18 6.68 8.94 -19.93
C GLU A 18 5.85 8.29 -18.82
N ARG A 19 4.55 8.62 -18.74
CA ARG A 19 3.62 8.01 -17.77
C ARG A 19 3.55 6.49 -17.94
N HIS A 20 3.53 6.03 -19.19
CA HIS A 20 3.55 4.60 -19.50
C HIS A 20 4.89 3.95 -19.11
N ALA A 21 6.03 4.59 -19.39
CA ALA A 21 7.33 4.10 -18.96
C ALA A 21 7.44 4.00 -17.44
N ASN A 22 7.01 5.04 -16.70
CA ASN A 22 6.94 5.04 -15.23
C ASN A 22 6.12 3.86 -14.69
N SER A 23 5.01 3.50 -15.35
CA SER A 23 4.19 2.37 -14.91
C SER A 23 4.91 1.02 -14.90
N HIS A 24 5.91 0.80 -15.77
CA HIS A 24 6.72 -0.42 -15.74
C HIS A 24 7.60 -0.50 -14.50
N PHE A 25 8.24 0.61 -14.10
CA PHE A 25 9.07 0.64 -12.89
C PHE A 25 8.24 0.42 -11.63
N ASP A 26 7.05 1.03 -11.57
CA ASP A 26 6.13 0.82 -10.46
C ASP A 26 5.65 -0.65 -10.40
N ASP A 27 5.36 -1.25 -11.56
CA ASP A 27 4.93 -2.65 -11.64
C ASP A 27 6.05 -3.61 -11.25
N ASP A 28 7.31 -3.33 -11.62
CA ASP A 28 8.47 -4.11 -11.19
C ASP A 28 8.69 -4.02 -9.67
N GLU A 29 8.52 -2.85 -9.07
CA GLU A 29 8.62 -2.67 -7.61
C GLU A 29 7.51 -3.41 -6.87
N VAL A 30 6.26 -3.23 -7.32
CA VAL A 30 5.11 -3.97 -6.77
C VAL A 30 5.35 -5.48 -6.90
N GLN A 31 5.84 -5.94 -8.05
CA GLN A 31 6.08 -7.37 -8.29
C GLN A 31 7.15 -7.94 -7.33
N ARG A 32 8.27 -7.22 -7.13
CA ARG A 32 9.29 -7.63 -6.16
C ARG A 32 8.73 -7.73 -4.74
N ASP A 33 7.96 -6.74 -4.32
CA ASP A 33 7.36 -6.73 -2.99
C ASP A 33 6.32 -7.85 -2.82
N MET A 34 5.58 -8.17 -3.87
CA MET A 34 4.63 -9.29 -3.89
C MET A 34 5.35 -10.65 -3.79
N GLU A 35 6.47 -10.83 -4.50
CA GLU A 35 7.31 -12.02 -4.39
C GLU A 35 7.91 -12.15 -3.00
N LEU A 36 8.38 -11.04 -2.42
CA LEU A 36 8.90 -11.00 -1.06
C LEU A 36 7.82 -11.39 -0.03
N ALA A 37 6.59 -10.88 -0.18
CA ALA A 37 5.47 -11.25 0.67
C ALA A 37 5.12 -12.74 0.55
N GLN A 38 5.12 -13.30 -0.66
CA GLN A 38 4.88 -14.73 -0.90
C GLN A 38 5.94 -15.60 -0.22
N LEU A 39 7.22 -15.24 -0.34
CA LEU A 39 8.32 -15.94 0.33
C LEU A 39 8.18 -15.87 1.85
N ALA A 40 7.84 -14.70 2.40
CA ALA A 40 7.62 -14.53 3.83
C ALA A 40 6.45 -15.40 4.34
N MET A 41 5.32 -15.44 3.61
CA MET A 41 4.18 -16.31 3.97
C MET A 41 4.52 -17.80 3.89
N ALA A 42 5.29 -18.22 2.89
CA ALA A 42 5.70 -19.63 2.75
C ALA A 42 6.62 -20.08 3.89
N ALA A 43 7.50 -19.18 4.36
CA ALA A 43 8.36 -19.44 5.52
C ALA A 43 7.53 -19.66 6.79
N GLU A 44 6.50 -18.85 7.04
CA GLU A 44 5.61 -18.95 8.20
C GLU A 44 4.81 -20.28 8.24
N LEU A 45 4.39 -20.80 7.08
CA LEU A 45 3.68 -22.08 7.01
C LEU A 45 4.62 -23.28 7.28
N SER A 46 5.89 -23.15 6.88
CA SER A 46 6.90 -24.21 7.03
C SER A 46 7.37 -24.38 8.48
N THR A 47 7.32 -23.33 9.30
CA THR A 47 7.63 -23.39 10.74
C THR A 47 6.51 -23.98 11.58
N SER A 48 5.24 -23.80 11.17
CA SER A 48 4.09 -24.31 11.93
C SER A 48 3.95 -25.83 11.92
N THR A 49 4.55 -26.53 10.94
CA THR A 49 4.50 -28.00 10.81
C THR A 49 5.53 -28.74 11.69
N VAL A 50 6.39 -28.06 12.44
CA VAL A 50 7.46 -28.69 13.23
C VAL A 50 7.08 -28.90 14.71
N VAL A 51 5.89 -28.45 15.15
CA VAL A 51 5.45 -28.61 16.55
C VAL A 51 4.53 -29.83 16.69
N ASP A 52 5.09 -31.04 16.56
CA ASP A 52 4.40 -32.28 16.92
C ASP A 52 5.00 -32.93 18.18
N VAL A 53 4.09 -33.42 19.02
CA VAL A 53 4.22 -33.81 20.43
C VAL A 53 5.32 -34.87 20.68
N PRO A 54 6.12 -34.79 21.77
CA PRO A 54 7.03 -35.87 22.12
C PRO A 54 6.27 -37.07 22.68
N GLN A 55 5.90 -38.02 21.83
CA GLN A 55 5.54 -39.36 22.29
C GLN A 55 6.79 -40.10 22.73
N HIS A 56 6.85 -40.37 24.04
CA HIS A 56 7.73 -41.36 24.64
C HIS A 56 7.68 -42.68 23.88
N SER A 57 8.79 -43.09 23.26
CA SER A 57 9.03 -44.51 22.99
C SER A 57 10.51 -44.86 23.07
N LYS A 58 10.75 -45.97 23.77
CA LYS A 58 12.03 -46.50 24.22
C LYS A 58 12.83 -47.09 23.05
N ARG A 59 14.15 -46.95 23.09
CA ARG A 59 15.14 -47.84 22.44
C ARG A 59 16.06 -48.39 23.55
N PRO A 60 16.67 -49.60 23.45
CA PRO A 60 17.62 -49.99 22.36
C PRO A 60 17.58 -51.50 21.98
N PHE A 61 18.05 -52.01 20.82
CA PHE A 61 19.42 -52.15 20.27
C PHE A 61 19.36 -52.83 18.85
N PRO A 62 20.49 -53.02 18.11
CA PRO A 62 20.54 -52.98 16.64
C PRO A 62 20.65 -54.36 15.97
N ASN A 63 20.42 -54.43 14.66
CA ASN A 63 21.07 -55.38 13.76
C ASN A 63 21.10 -54.87 12.32
N ASP A 64 22.08 -55.42 11.63
CA ASP A 64 22.81 -54.96 10.45
C ASP A 64 22.10 -55.19 9.10
N ASP A 65 22.68 -54.55 8.09
CA ASP A 65 22.74 -54.89 6.66
C ASP A 65 21.71 -54.40 5.62
N SER A 66 22.32 -53.77 4.60
CA SER A 66 22.08 -53.80 3.15
C SER A 66 21.29 -52.68 2.45
N LEU A 67 22.08 -51.79 1.82
CA LEU A 67 22.01 -51.31 0.43
C LEU A 67 20.67 -50.82 -0.14
N ALA A 68 20.52 -49.50 -0.24
CA ALA A 68 19.82 -48.85 -1.35
C ALA A 68 20.41 -47.47 -1.66
N GLN A 69 20.77 -47.28 -2.92
CA GLN A 69 21.23 -46.03 -3.52
C GLN A 69 20.08 -45.04 -3.68
N GLY A 70 20.41 -43.74 -3.63
CA GLY A 70 19.63 -42.69 -4.29
C GLY A 70 18.62 -41.95 -3.41
N ALA A 71 19.09 -41.23 -2.38
CA ALA A 71 18.33 -40.14 -1.77
C ALA A 71 19.03 -38.82 -2.10
N SER A 72 18.48 -38.06 -3.04
CA SER A 72 18.72 -36.61 -3.12
C SER A 72 18.32 -36.03 -1.77
N SER A 73 19.29 -35.72 -0.92
CA SER A 73 19.02 -34.95 0.29
C SER A 73 18.65 -33.53 -0.14
N SER A 74 17.36 -33.28 -0.32
CA SER A 74 16.84 -31.93 -0.11
C SER A 74 17.14 -31.60 1.34
N ILE A 75 18.28 -30.95 1.59
CA ILE A 75 18.58 -30.35 2.87
C ILE A 75 17.51 -29.28 3.05
N VAL A 76 16.43 -29.65 3.73
CA VAL A 76 15.48 -28.70 4.30
C VAL A 76 16.31 -27.98 5.36
N ARG A 77 16.91 -26.86 4.96
CA ARG A 77 17.61 -25.98 5.88
C ARG A 77 16.54 -25.49 6.83
N GLY A 78 16.58 -25.99 8.07
CA GLY A 78 15.67 -25.55 9.12
C GLY A 78 15.76 -24.03 9.30
N PRO A 79 14.69 -23.41 9.83
CA PRO A 79 14.61 -21.97 9.96
C PRO A 79 15.80 -21.42 10.75
N SER A 80 16.34 -20.30 10.27
CA SER A 80 17.41 -19.57 10.96
C SER A 80 16.96 -19.19 12.38
N PRO A 81 17.85 -19.10 13.38
CA PRO A 81 17.51 -18.57 14.70
C PRO A 81 16.77 -17.22 14.64
N TYR A 82 17.09 -16.38 13.64
CA TYR A 82 16.40 -15.10 13.40
C TYR A 82 14.96 -15.29 12.91
N GLU A 83 14.71 -16.24 12.00
CA GLU A 83 13.36 -16.54 11.49
C GLU A 83 12.44 -17.08 12.58
N ASN A 84 12.97 -17.89 13.50
CA ASN A 84 12.21 -18.39 14.64
C ASN A 84 11.77 -17.25 15.59
N VAL A 85 12.65 -16.27 15.84
CA VAL A 85 12.32 -15.10 16.67
C VAL A 85 11.24 -14.25 16.01
N LEU A 86 11.36 -14.00 14.70
CA LEU A 86 10.38 -13.22 13.96
C LEU A 86 9.00 -13.91 13.95
N TYR A 87 8.97 -15.23 13.78
CA TYR A 87 7.72 -16.01 13.83
C TYR A 87 7.05 -15.91 15.21
N GLU A 88 7.83 -16.06 16.29
CA GLU A 88 7.32 -15.92 17.65
C GLU A 88 6.76 -14.50 17.89
N GLN A 89 7.45 -13.47 17.42
CA GLN A 89 6.98 -12.08 17.48
C GLN A 89 5.65 -11.88 16.74
N ILE A 90 5.52 -12.43 15.53
CA ILE A 90 4.29 -12.37 14.73
C ILE A 90 3.16 -13.09 15.47
N SER A 91 3.39 -14.32 15.94
CA SER A 91 2.38 -15.10 16.68
C SER A 91 1.94 -14.38 17.96
N CYS A 92 2.87 -13.81 18.72
CA CYS A 92 2.56 -13.00 19.90
C CYS A 92 1.77 -11.74 19.55
N LEU A 93 2.15 -11.03 18.47
CA LEU A 93 1.43 -9.83 18.02
C LEU A 93 0.01 -10.16 17.58
N VAL A 94 -0.19 -11.25 16.83
CA VAL A 94 -1.52 -11.68 16.38
C VAL A 94 -2.44 -11.96 17.57
N GLY A 95 -1.92 -12.61 18.62
CA GLY A 95 -2.68 -12.88 19.84
C GLY A 95 -2.90 -11.67 20.76
N ALA A 96 -2.02 -10.66 20.69
CA ALA A 96 -2.04 -9.52 21.61
C ALA A 96 -2.59 -8.21 21.01
N GLN A 97 -2.68 -8.10 19.68
CA GLN A 97 -3.17 -6.88 19.03
C GLN A 97 -4.62 -6.57 19.40
N VAL A 98 -4.91 -5.27 19.55
CA VAL A 98 -6.22 -4.81 20.00
C VAL A 98 -6.97 -4.16 18.84
N ARG A 99 -8.28 -4.41 18.75
CA ARG A 99 -9.14 -3.74 17.77
C ARG A 99 -9.16 -2.23 18.02
N SER A 100 -8.92 -1.45 16.98
CA SER A 100 -9.06 0.00 17.07
C SER A 100 -10.49 0.40 17.44
N LYS A 101 -10.58 1.38 18.34
CA LYS A 101 -11.86 2.00 18.70
C LYS A 101 -12.37 2.82 17.51
N ILE A 102 -13.64 2.65 17.19
CA ILE A 102 -14.36 3.46 16.20
C ILE A 102 -15.57 4.11 16.87
N GLN A 103 -15.92 5.31 16.41
CA GLN A 103 -17.18 5.92 16.83
C GLN A 103 -18.32 5.19 16.13
N ARG A 104 -19.26 4.62 16.90
CA ARG A 104 -20.40 3.93 16.32
C ARG A 104 -21.36 4.95 15.70
N ILE A 105 -21.55 4.86 14.39
CA ILE A 105 -22.53 5.63 13.63
C ILE A 105 -23.54 4.62 13.11
N GLU A 106 -24.80 4.71 13.57
CA GLU A 106 -25.82 3.68 13.40
C GLU A 106 -26.05 3.25 11.94
N ALA A 107 -26.08 4.22 11.02
CA ALA A 107 -26.20 3.96 9.58
C ALA A 107 -24.85 3.74 8.88
N GLY A 108 -23.73 4.12 9.50
CA GLY A 108 -22.41 4.18 8.88
C GLY A 108 -22.22 5.43 7.99
N VAL A 109 -21.01 5.99 7.98
CA VAL A 109 -20.70 7.26 7.28
C VAL A 109 -21.04 7.19 5.80
N MET A 110 -20.65 6.10 5.14
CA MET A 110 -20.80 5.95 3.69
C MET A 110 -22.26 5.79 3.25
N ASN A 111 -23.11 5.18 4.07
CA ASN A 111 -24.54 5.11 3.78
C ASN A 111 -25.23 6.46 4.01
N LEU A 112 -24.85 7.19 5.06
CA LEU A 112 -25.36 8.55 5.28
C LEU A 112 -24.98 9.47 4.11
N LEU A 113 -23.72 9.42 3.68
CA LEU A 113 -23.24 10.18 2.53
C LEU A 113 -24.02 9.81 1.26
N ARG A 114 -24.25 8.52 1.02
CA ARG A 114 -25.08 8.05 -0.10
C ARG A 114 -26.48 8.65 -0.05
N SER A 115 -27.16 8.56 1.09
CA SER A 115 -28.52 9.10 1.25
C SER A 115 -28.56 10.62 1.02
N CYS A 116 -27.54 11.36 1.47
CA CYS A 116 -27.43 12.79 1.19
C CYS A 116 -27.30 13.03 -0.33
N LEU A 117 -26.35 12.37 -1.00
CA LEU A 117 -26.11 12.54 -2.44
C LEU A 117 -27.31 12.12 -3.30
N GLU A 118 -28.04 11.08 -2.91
CA GLU A 118 -29.26 10.64 -3.60
C GLU A 118 -30.44 11.61 -3.43
N SER A 119 -30.43 12.38 -2.33
CA SER A 119 -31.45 13.40 -2.07
C SER A 119 -31.20 14.71 -2.82
N GLU A 120 -30.00 14.92 -3.35
CA GLU A 120 -29.67 16.09 -4.16
C GLU A 120 -30.35 15.99 -5.53
N GLY A 121 -31.25 16.94 -5.84
CA GLY A 121 -31.98 17.00 -7.11
C GLY A 121 -31.15 17.47 -8.31
N GLY A 122 -29.81 17.36 -8.24
CA GLY A 122 -28.88 17.80 -9.29
C GLY A 122 -28.65 16.77 -10.40
N SER A 123 -28.02 17.21 -11.50
CA SER A 123 -27.58 16.35 -12.61
C SER A 123 -26.15 15.82 -12.46
N SER A 124 -25.51 16.03 -11.31
CA SER A 124 -24.14 15.61 -11.04
C SER A 124 -24.07 14.12 -10.77
N THR A 125 -23.07 13.44 -11.35
CA THR A 125 -22.74 12.06 -11.01
C THR A 125 -21.76 12.05 -9.85
N SER A 126 -22.09 11.30 -8.79
CA SER A 126 -21.21 11.08 -7.65
C SER A 126 -20.71 9.64 -7.62
N ILE A 127 -19.43 9.44 -7.37
CA ILE A 127 -18.85 8.11 -7.16
C ILE A 127 -18.26 8.09 -5.75
N ILE A 128 -18.68 7.13 -4.93
CA ILE A 128 -18.20 6.96 -3.55
C ILE A 128 -17.60 5.57 -3.37
N SER A 129 -16.61 5.44 -2.49
CA SER A 129 -16.14 4.11 -2.07
C SER A 129 -17.24 3.31 -1.38
N GLY A 130 -17.03 2.01 -1.26
CA GLY A 130 -17.88 1.11 -0.48
C GLY A 130 -17.81 1.38 1.03
N HIS A 131 -17.88 0.34 1.84
CA HIS A 131 -17.78 0.46 3.30
C HIS A 131 -16.45 1.11 3.72
N VAL A 132 -16.51 2.08 4.64
CA VAL A 132 -15.35 2.68 5.32
C VAL A 132 -15.77 3.02 6.75
N ASP A 133 -15.03 2.54 7.74
CA ASP A 133 -15.17 2.97 9.12
C ASP A 133 -14.33 4.22 9.36
N HIS A 134 -14.90 5.25 10.00
CA HIS A 134 -14.19 6.48 10.32
C HIS A 134 -13.40 6.32 11.62
N HIS A 135 -12.06 6.43 11.51
CA HIS A 135 -11.14 6.39 12.63
C HIS A 135 -10.64 7.80 12.93
N GLN A 136 -11.12 8.39 14.04
CA GLN A 136 -10.69 9.72 14.48
C GLN A 136 -9.51 9.64 15.44
N SER A 137 -8.67 10.67 15.45
CA SER A 137 -7.66 10.83 16.49
C SER A 137 -8.29 11.05 17.86
N LEU A 138 -7.67 10.46 18.88
CA LEU A 138 -8.05 10.57 20.27
C LEU A 138 -7.09 11.56 20.96
N SER A 139 -7.65 12.54 21.66
CA SER A 139 -6.88 13.60 22.34
C SER A 139 -5.82 13.05 23.30
N SER A 140 -6.07 11.90 23.93
CA SER A 140 -5.16 11.24 24.87
C SER A 140 -4.09 10.38 24.22
N GLU A 141 -4.24 9.99 22.96
CA GLU A 141 -3.38 8.98 22.32
C GLU A 141 -2.56 9.60 21.20
N ASP A 142 -3.24 10.11 20.16
CA ASP A 142 -2.64 10.33 18.85
C ASP A 142 -2.91 11.71 18.24
N LYS A 143 -3.60 12.60 18.96
CA LYS A 143 -3.81 13.98 18.49
C LYS A 143 -2.47 14.69 18.21
N GLY A 144 -2.36 15.25 17.01
CA GLY A 144 -1.16 15.96 16.55
C GLY A 144 -0.11 15.09 15.85
N TRP A 145 -0.29 13.76 15.79
CA TRP A 145 0.67 12.88 15.10
C TRP A 145 0.09 11.62 14.46
N GLY A 146 -1.14 11.24 14.81
CA GLY A 146 -1.78 9.98 14.44
C GLY A 146 -2.41 9.92 13.06
N CYS A 147 -2.48 11.02 12.31
CA CYS A 147 -3.31 11.10 11.10
C CYS A 147 -2.96 10.03 10.05
N GLY A 148 -1.67 9.78 9.80
CA GLY A 148 -1.23 8.71 8.88
C GLY A 148 -1.70 7.33 9.34
N TRP A 149 -1.59 7.03 10.64
CA TRP A 149 -2.08 5.78 11.22
C TRP A 149 -3.59 5.64 11.13
N ARG A 150 -4.35 6.72 11.39
CA ARG A 150 -5.80 6.73 11.26
C ARG A 150 -6.24 6.53 9.81
N ASN A 151 -5.51 7.08 8.84
CA ASN A 151 -5.77 6.85 7.42
C ASN A 151 -5.54 5.39 7.02
N ILE A 152 -4.46 4.75 7.53
CA ILE A 152 -4.24 3.30 7.36
C ILE A 152 -5.42 2.51 7.92
N GLN A 153 -5.93 2.88 9.10
CA GLN A 153 -7.08 2.22 9.71
C GLN A 153 -8.34 2.34 8.85
N MET A 154 -8.66 3.53 8.35
CA MET A 154 -9.82 3.75 7.47
C MET A 154 -9.70 2.95 6.17
N MET A 155 -8.53 2.98 5.52
CA MET A 155 -8.28 2.21 4.30
C MET A 155 -8.37 0.69 4.54
N SER A 156 -7.84 0.22 5.67
CA SER A 156 -7.89 -1.19 6.06
C SER A 156 -9.32 -1.65 6.36
N SER A 157 -10.17 -0.79 6.93
CA SER A 157 -11.57 -1.12 7.21
C SER A 157 -12.33 -1.46 5.92
N HIS A 158 -12.04 -0.73 4.84
CA HIS A 158 -12.60 -1.00 3.53
C HIS A 158 -12.09 -2.32 2.96
N LEU A 159 -10.77 -2.53 2.95
CA LEU A 159 -10.15 -3.75 2.42
C LEU A 159 -10.69 -4.99 3.14
N LEU A 160 -10.66 -5.01 4.47
CA LEU A 160 -11.17 -6.13 5.28
C LEU A 160 -12.66 -6.42 5.02
N ARG A 161 -13.46 -5.41 4.64
CA ARG A 161 -14.89 -5.59 4.38
C ARG A 161 -15.19 -6.02 2.94
N GLN A 162 -14.46 -5.49 1.96
CA GLN A 162 -14.78 -5.64 0.54
C GLN A 162 -13.98 -6.73 -0.14
N ARG A 163 -12.80 -7.10 0.37
CA ARG A 163 -11.86 -8.02 -0.28
C ARG A 163 -11.56 -9.23 0.60
N PRO A 164 -12.23 -10.38 0.38
CA PRO A 164 -12.02 -11.60 1.16
C PRO A 164 -10.55 -12.00 1.28
N GLU A 165 -9.78 -11.90 0.18
CA GLU A 165 -8.37 -12.23 0.13
C GLU A 165 -7.54 -11.36 1.07
N THR A 166 -7.87 -10.08 1.23
CA THR A 166 -7.17 -9.19 2.16
C THR A 166 -7.58 -9.45 3.61
N ARG A 167 -8.81 -9.90 3.86
CA ARG A 167 -9.30 -10.24 5.19
C ARG A 167 -8.57 -11.44 5.80
N GLU A 168 -8.14 -12.37 4.97
CA GLU A 168 -7.41 -13.58 5.39
C GLU A 168 -5.95 -13.30 5.75
N VAL A 169 -5.34 -12.25 5.17
CA VAL A 169 -3.89 -11.98 5.33
C VAL A 169 -3.58 -10.75 6.17
N LEU A 170 -4.38 -9.68 6.08
CA LEU A 170 -4.08 -8.42 6.75
C LEU A 170 -4.01 -8.61 8.27
N PHE A 171 -2.93 -8.11 8.86
CA PHE A 171 -2.69 -8.14 10.30
C PHE A 171 -2.74 -9.56 10.89
N GLY A 172 -2.24 -10.53 10.13
CA GLY A 172 -2.23 -11.95 10.51
C GLY A 172 -3.62 -12.57 10.54
N GLY A 173 -4.51 -12.12 9.64
CA GLY A 173 -5.85 -12.71 9.48
C GLY A 173 -6.79 -12.49 10.66
N CYS A 174 -6.54 -11.48 11.51
CA CYS A 174 -7.33 -11.25 12.72
C CYS A 174 -8.77 -10.77 12.44
N GLY A 175 -9.08 -10.38 11.19
CA GLY A 175 -10.41 -9.97 10.76
C GLY A 175 -10.86 -8.61 11.31
N PHE A 176 -9.94 -7.79 11.82
CA PHE A 176 -10.24 -6.45 12.30
C PHE A 176 -9.09 -5.46 12.08
N VAL A 177 -9.41 -4.17 12.16
CA VAL A 177 -8.43 -3.08 12.09
C VAL A 177 -7.74 -2.92 13.46
N PRO A 178 -6.41 -3.11 13.56
CA PRO A 178 -5.66 -2.99 14.82
C PRO A 178 -5.51 -1.54 15.29
N ASP A 179 -5.18 -1.37 16.56
CA ASP A 179 -4.79 -0.09 17.16
C ASP A 179 -3.41 0.40 16.67
N ILE A 180 -3.09 1.67 16.94
CA ILE A 180 -1.85 2.31 16.45
C ILE A 180 -0.59 1.56 16.96
N PRO A 181 -0.47 1.17 18.24
CA PRO A 181 0.68 0.40 18.71
C PRO A 181 0.87 -0.93 17.96
N SER A 182 -0.21 -1.62 17.61
CA SER A 182 -0.12 -2.85 16.81
C SER A 182 0.31 -2.56 15.37
N LEU A 183 -0.21 -1.49 14.75
CA LEU A 183 0.21 -1.06 13.41
C LEU A 183 1.70 -0.68 13.36
N GLN A 184 2.22 -0.04 14.41
CA GLN A 184 3.64 0.27 14.52
C GLN A 184 4.49 -1.00 14.53
N ARG A 185 4.11 -2.02 15.30
CA ARG A 185 4.81 -3.30 15.32
C ARG A 185 4.73 -4.03 13.99
N TRP A 186 3.57 -4.01 13.33
CA TRP A 186 3.45 -4.58 11.98
C TRP A 186 4.35 -3.89 10.96
N LEU A 187 4.57 -2.57 11.11
CA LEU A 187 5.50 -1.83 10.26
C LEU A 187 6.97 -2.21 10.56
N GLU A 188 7.35 -2.37 11.83
CA GLU A 188 8.69 -2.87 12.18
C GLU A 188 8.93 -4.28 11.62
N ILE A 189 7.94 -5.18 11.73
CA ILE A 189 7.98 -6.52 11.13
C ILE A 189 8.13 -6.43 9.60
N ALA A 190 7.47 -5.49 8.94
CA ALA A 190 7.64 -5.27 7.50
C ALA A 190 9.08 -4.87 7.17
N TRP A 191 9.69 -3.98 7.96
CA TRP A 191 11.10 -3.61 7.78
C TRP A 191 12.05 -4.80 8.03
N ASP A 192 11.80 -5.61 9.07
CA ASP A 192 12.57 -6.83 9.35
C ASP A 192 12.46 -7.87 8.22
N LYS A 193 11.30 -7.92 7.55
CA LYS A 193 11.07 -8.73 6.34
C LYS A 193 11.75 -8.14 5.09
N GLY A 194 12.38 -6.98 5.19
CA GLY A 194 13.14 -6.35 4.11
C GLY A 194 12.35 -5.36 3.24
N PHE A 195 11.11 -5.02 3.60
CA PHE A 195 10.34 -3.99 2.92
C PHE A 195 10.88 -2.59 3.27
N ASP A 196 10.91 -1.69 2.29
CA ASP A 196 11.30 -0.28 2.44
C ASP A 196 12.52 -0.03 3.34
N ALA A 197 13.69 -0.54 2.94
CA ALA A 197 14.94 -0.33 3.66
C ALA A 197 15.33 1.17 3.80
N VAL A 198 14.78 2.06 2.96
CA VAL A 198 15.03 3.50 3.05
C VAL A 198 14.20 4.09 4.19
N GLY A 199 12.90 3.82 4.24
CA GLY A 199 12.02 4.21 5.34
C GLY A 199 12.45 3.59 6.67
N ALA A 200 12.83 2.31 6.68
CA ALA A 200 13.38 1.65 7.86
C ALA A 200 14.58 2.44 8.45
N ARG A 201 15.55 2.82 7.61
CA ARG A 201 16.70 3.64 8.06
C ARG A 201 16.29 5.04 8.52
N HIS A 202 15.30 5.66 7.89
CA HIS A 202 14.80 6.98 8.32
C HIS A 202 14.26 6.97 9.76
N PHE A 203 13.69 5.85 10.18
CA PHE A 203 13.16 5.65 11.54
C PHE A 203 14.08 4.82 12.44
N ASP A 204 15.36 4.62 12.09
CA ASP A 204 16.29 3.77 12.83
C ASP A 204 15.75 2.34 13.10
N SER A 205 14.89 1.85 12.18
CA SER A 205 14.14 0.60 12.26
C SER A 205 13.30 0.46 13.54
N LYS A 206 12.90 1.59 14.14
CA LYS A 206 12.15 1.61 15.40
C LYS A 206 11.08 2.70 15.42
N ILE A 207 9.83 2.28 15.42
CA ILE A 207 8.66 3.16 15.46
C ILE A 207 7.62 2.75 16.51
N TYR A 208 7.71 1.55 17.08
CA TYR A 208 6.85 1.13 18.17
C TYR A 208 7.06 1.97 19.43
N GLY A 209 5.95 2.46 19.98
CA GLY A 209 5.93 3.22 21.23
C GLY A 209 6.34 4.68 21.09
N VAL A 210 6.71 5.14 19.89
CA VAL A 210 7.05 6.55 19.64
C VAL A 210 5.93 7.27 18.90
N LYS A 211 5.82 8.57 19.13
CA LYS A 211 4.79 9.45 18.53
C LYS A 211 5.29 10.08 17.23
N LYS A 212 5.55 9.24 16.23
CA LYS A 212 6.12 9.67 14.94
C LYS A 212 5.05 9.80 13.86
N TRP A 213 5.17 10.86 13.06
CA TRP A 213 4.41 11.00 11.82
C TRP A 213 4.88 9.95 10.83
N ILE A 214 3.93 9.46 10.04
CA ILE A 214 4.16 8.58 8.90
C ILE A 214 3.43 9.16 7.70
N GLY A 215 3.86 8.78 6.50
CA GLY A 215 3.27 9.17 5.23
C GLY A 215 2.79 7.97 4.41
N THR A 216 2.66 8.22 3.11
CA THR A 216 2.20 7.24 2.13
C THR A 216 3.18 6.07 1.96
N SER A 217 4.49 6.30 2.16
CA SER A 217 5.55 5.27 2.12
C SER A 217 5.31 4.16 3.14
N GLU A 218 5.12 4.51 4.40
CA GLU A 218 4.89 3.52 5.46
C GLU A 218 3.55 2.78 5.28
N CYS A 219 2.54 3.50 4.78
CA CYS A 219 1.24 2.93 4.44
C CYS A 219 1.35 1.84 3.35
N VAL A 220 2.05 2.14 2.25
CA VAL A 220 2.28 1.18 1.16
C VAL A 220 3.17 0.03 1.60
N THR A 221 4.24 0.31 2.35
CA THR A 221 5.13 -0.70 2.95
C THR A 221 4.34 -1.71 3.78
N LEU A 222 3.47 -1.21 4.66
CA LEU A 222 2.63 -2.03 5.51
C LEU A 222 1.69 -2.91 4.67
N LEU A 223 0.95 -2.33 3.73
CA LEU A 223 0.03 -3.10 2.87
C LEU A 223 0.75 -4.17 2.03
N ARG A 224 1.86 -3.81 1.40
CA ARG A 224 2.64 -4.72 0.55
C ARG A 224 3.27 -5.85 1.35
N SER A 225 3.64 -5.62 2.62
CA SER A 225 4.15 -6.69 3.49
C SER A 225 3.14 -7.81 3.75
N PHE A 226 1.84 -7.55 3.57
CA PHE A 226 0.77 -8.55 3.62
C PHE A 226 0.35 -9.06 2.23
N GLY A 227 1.11 -8.74 1.18
CA GLY A 227 0.77 -9.11 -0.20
C GLY A 227 -0.40 -8.31 -0.78
N VAL A 228 -0.72 -7.13 -0.24
CA VAL A 228 -1.72 -6.24 -0.86
C VAL A 228 -1.03 -5.34 -1.87
N ARG A 229 -1.44 -5.41 -3.14
CA ARG A 229 -0.92 -4.51 -4.18
C ARG A 229 -1.32 -3.06 -3.87
N ALA A 230 -0.33 -2.21 -3.66
CA ALA A 230 -0.50 -0.78 -3.44
C ALA A 230 0.57 0.01 -4.22
N ARG A 231 0.24 1.23 -4.65
CA ARG A 231 1.12 2.12 -5.42
C ARG A 231 0.99 3.56 -4.90
N ILE A 232 2.12 4.26 -4.82
CA ILE A 232 2.17 5.69 -4.55
C ILE A 232 2.13 6.43 -5.88
N VAL A 233 1.31 7.48 -5.96
CA VAL A 233 1.33 8.42 -7.08
C VAL A 233 1.68 9.79 -6.51
N ASP A 234 2.77 10.35 -6.98
CA ASP A 234 3.24 11.67 -6.55
C ASP A 234 2.79 12.76 -7.54
N PHE A 235 2.28 13.85 -6.99
CA PHE A 235 1.74 14.99 -7.72
C PHE A 235 2.58 16.22 -7.37
N ASP A 236 3.77 16.31 -7.94
CA ASP A 236 4.70 17.40 -7.66
C ASP A 236 4.31 18.68 -8.44
N SER A 237 4.49 19.81 -7.77
CA SER A 237 4.38 21.15 -8.35
C SER A 237 5.72 21.76 -8.76
N THR A 238 6.82 21.09 -8.44
CA THR A 238 8.15 21.69 -8.49
C THR A 238 8.82 21.45 -9.83
N GLU A 239 8.92 22.49 -10.65
CA GLU A 239 10.09 22.60 -11.53
C GLU A 239 11.30 22.77 -10.62
N SER A 240 12.24 21.83 -10.65
CA SER A 240 13.51 21.98 -9.96
C SER A 240 14.25 23.21 -10.51
N SER A 241 14.10 24.35 -9.82
CA SER A 241 15.10 25.41 -9.63
C SER A 241 16.23 25.48 -10.69
N SER A 242 15.91 25.74 -11.95
CA SER A 242 16.77 26.52 -12.84
C SER A 242 16.07 26.81 -14.18
N LEU A 243 15.79 28.10 -14.39
CA LEU A 243 15.51 28.76 -15.68
C LEU A 243 14.09 28.63 -16.24
N GLN A 244 13.24 29.56 -15.78
CA GLN A 244 12.04 30.13 -16.43
C GLN A 244 11.58 29.48 -17.75
N GLY A 245 10.46 28.75 -17.69
CA GLY A 245 9.65 28.45 -18.88
C GLY A 245 8.50 27.46 -18.68
N LYS A 246 7.32 27.94 -18.26
CA LYS A 246 6.00 27.25 -18.24
C LYS A 246 5.85 26.07 -17.28
N SER A 247 5.77 26.44 -16.02
CA SER A 247 5.09 25.78 -14.90
C SER A 247 3.80 25.00 -15.25
N GLY A 248 3.82 23.69 -14.97
CA GLY A 248 2.63 22.87 -14.92
C GLY A 248 2.85 21.65 -14.03
N LYS A 249 2.08 21.52 -12.95
CA LYS A 249 2.10 20.36 -12.04
C LYS A 249 1.85 19.06 -12.85
N ARG A 250 2.65 18.02 -12.62
CA ARG A 250 2.64 16.73 -13.38
C ARG A 250 2.76 15.55 -12.41
N VAL A 251 2.27 14.38 -12.83
CA VAL A 251 2.54 13.11 -12.13
C VAL A 251 4.03 12.80 -12.25
N CYS A 252 4.72 12.77 -11.11
CA CYS A 252 6.15 12.46 -11.06
C CYS A 252 6.36 10.94 -10.98
N GLY A 253 7.40 10.45 -11.64
CA GLY A 253 7.82 9.06 -11.57
C GLY A 253 9.31 8.88 -11.86
N PRO A 254 9.80 7.63 -11.82
CA PRO A 254 11.24 7.33 -11.83
C PRO A 254 12.02 7.87 -13.06
N MET A 255 11.34 8.14 -14.17
CA MET A 255 11.93 8.67 -15.39
C MET A 255 12.25 10.17 -15.35
N ASP A 256 11.61 10.95 -14.48
CA ASP A 256 11.76 12.42 -14.46
C ASP A 256 13.23 12.84 -14.27
N LYS A 257 14.02 12.06 -13.50
CA LYS A 257 15.45 12.33 -13.26
C LYS A 257 16.33 12.32 -14.52
N TYR A 258 15.86 11.70 -15.62
CA TYR A 258 16.61 11.60 -16.87
C TYR A 258 16.21 12.66 -17.91
N LEU A 259 15.04 13.28 -17.77
CA LEU A 259 14.52 14.26 -18.74
C LEU A 259 15.12 15.65 -18.57
N ILE A 260 15.65 15.98 -17.38
CA ILE A 260 16.21 17.30 -17.05
C ILE A 260 17.54 17.57 -17.78
N LYS A 261 18.25 16.54 -18.25
CA LYS A 261 19.61 16.68 -18.80
C LYS A 261 19.71 17.22 -20.24
N THR A 262 18.61 17.39 -20.99
CA THR A 262 18.69 17.43 -22.47
C THR A 262 18.37 18.74 -23.21
N ASN A 263 17.94 19.86 -22.61
CA ASN A 263 17.61 21.05 -23.43
C ASN A 263 17.85 22.42 -22.76
N PRO A 264 18.78 23.26 -23.27
CA PRO A 264 18.78 24.70 -23.03
C PRO A 264 18.38 25.49 -24.30
N LEU A 265 17.28 26.25 -24.27
CA LEU A 265 16.94 27.27 -25.30
C LEU A 265 16.49 28.61 -24.66
N PRO A 266 16.59 29.76 -25.37
CA PRO A 266 16.86 31.06 -24.78
C PRO A 266 15.62 31.89 -24.37
N ARG A 267 15.91 32.81 -23.43
CA ARG A 267 15.02 33.69 -22.66
C ARG A 267 14.23 34.74 -23.46
N SER A 268 12.99 35.00 -23.04
CA SER A 268 12.34 36.32 -23.14
C SER A 268 11.40 36.56 -21.95
N SER A 269 11.26 37.82 -21.55
CA SER A 269 10.96 38.28 -20.19
C SER A 269 9.47 38.41 -19.80
N SER A 270 9.27 38.34 -18.47
CA SER A 270 8.42 39.18 -17.60
C SER A 270 6.89 39.15 -17.72
N LEU A 271 6.23 38.64 -16.67
CA LEU A 271 5.06 39.21 -15.95
C LEU A 271 4.60 38.21 -14.85
N GLU A 272 5.16 38.31 -13.63
CA GLU A 272 4.85 37.41 -12.50
C GLU A 272 3.98 38.12 -11.47
N LEU A 273 2.70 37.69 -11.35
CA LEU A 273 1.84 37.84 -10.16
C LEU A 273 0.45 37.20 -10.31
N SER A 274 0.06 36.73 -11.51
CA SER A 274 -1.23 36.03 -11.76
C SER A 274 -1.09 34.54 -12.13
N GLN A 275 0.13 34.01 -12.13
CA GLN A 275 0.46 32.68 -12.68
C GLN A 275 0.41 31.57 -11.63
N GLU A 276 0.78 31.87 -10.38
CA GLU A 276 0.82 30.89 -9.28
C GLU A 276 -0.56 30.30 -8.94
N ASP A 277 -1.62 31.13 -8.95
CA ASP A 277 -2.99 30.67 -8.70
C ASP A 277 -3.50 29.75 -9.83
N ALA A 278 -3.18 30.08 -11.09
CA ALA A 278 -3.55 29.27 -12.25
C ALA A 278 -2.83 27.91 -12.26
N GLU A 279 -1.57 27.87 -11.83
CA GLU A 279 -0.78 26.64 -11.71
C GLU A 279 -1.23 25.78 -10.53
N ASN A 280 -1.61 26.41 -9.43
CA ASN A 280 -2.24 25.73 -8.29
C ASN A 280 -3.55 25.07 -8.69
N MET A 281 -4.42 25.78 -9.42
CA MET A 281 -5.65 25.22 -9.98
C MET A 281 -5.36 24.06 -10.94
N ARG A 282 -4.31 24.15 -11.77
CA ARG A 282 -3.98 23.12 -12.76
C ARG A 282 -3.53 21.79 -12.15
N GLY A 283 -2.75 21.77 -11.06
CA GLY A 283 -2.42 20.48 -10.42
C GLY A 283 -3.51 19.94 -9.50
N GLN A 284 -4.35 20.80 -8.94
CA GLN A 284 -5.60 20.32 -8.35
C GLN A 284 -6.43 19.58 -9.41
N GLN A 285 -6.49 20.10 -10.65
CA GLN A 285 -7.17 19.42 -11.74
C GLN A 285 -6.54 18.07 -12.09
N VAL A 286 -5.21 17.95 -12.14
CA VAL A 286 -4.54 16.66 -12.43
C VAL A 286 -4.85 15.60 -11.36
N LEU A 287 -4.82 15.98 -10.07
CA LEU A 287 -5.20 15.09 -8.98
C LEU A 287 -6.68 14.69 -9.09
N VAL A 288 -7.56 15.65 -9.30
CA VAL A 288 -9.00 15.41 -9.45
C VAL A 288 -9.28 14.48 -10.63
N ASP A 289 -8.66 14.72 -11.79
CA ASP A 289 -8.78 13.87 -12.98
C ASP A 289 -8.25 12.46 -12.72
N TRP A 290 -7.13 12.33 -11.99
CA TRP A 290 -6.57 11.03 -11.62
C TRP A 290 -7.54 10.25 -10.73
N VAL A 291 -8.07 10.89 -9.67
CA VAL A 291 -9.04 10.28 -8.75
C VAL A 291 -10.32 9.92 -9.49
N TRP A 292 -10.83 10.81 -10.34
CA TRP A 292 -12.02 10.57 -11.15
C TRP A 292 -11.82 9.34 -12.05
N ASN A 293 -10.69 9.26 -12.76
CA ASN A 293 -10.38 8.13 -13.63
C ASN A 293 -10.17 6.82 -12.85
N TYR A 294 -9.54 6.91 -11.67
CA TYR A 294 -9.39 5.76 -10.78
C TYR A 294 -10.76 5.19 -10.42
N PHE A 295 -11.69 6.00 -9.92
CA PHE A 295 -13.03 5.55 -9.55
C PHE A 295 -13.91 5.16 -10.75
N SER A 296 -13.86 5.92 -11.85
CA SER A 296 -14.71 5.73 -13.03
C SER A 296 -14.30 4.57 -13.96
N SER A 297 -13.09 4.04 -13.81
CA SER A 297 -12.59 2.98 -14.71
C SER A 297 -13.42 1.68 -14.63
N LYS A 298 -13.77 1.13 -15.81
CA LYS A 298 -14.78 0.07 -16.07
C LYS A 298 -14.49 -1.35 -15.53
N ARG A 299 -13.90 -1.49 -14.33
CA ARG A 299 -13.81 -2.78 -13.61
C ARG A 299 -14.70 -2.86 -12.37
N ALA A 300 -15.56 -1.87 -12.14
CA ALA A 300 -16.47 -1.90 -10.99
C ALA A 300 -17.66 -2.81 -11.30
N ASP A 301 -17.77 -3.92 -10.57
CA ASP A 301 -19.05 -4.59 -10.36
C ASP A 301 -19.96 -3.60 -9.63
N VAL A 302 -20.83 -2.93 -10.40
CA VAL A 302 -21.71 -1.87 -9.89
C VAL A 302 -22.71 -2.49 -8.92
N LEU A 303 -22.34 -2.51 -7.64
CA LEU A 303 -23.21 -2.84 -6.52
C LEU A 303 -24.19 -1.68 -6.34
N HIS A 304 -25.35 -1.81 -7.00
CA HIS A 304 -26.51 -0.93 -6.90
C HIS A 304 -26.40 0.40 -7.67
N ASN A 305 -27.15 0.50 -8.78
CA ASN A 305 -27.35 1.74 -9.53
C ASN A 305 -28.58 2.49 -8.96
N SER A 306 -28.36 3.51 -8.13
CA SER A 306 -29.33 4.60 -7.97
C SER A 306 -29.02 5.69 -8.98
N LYS A 307 -30.02 6.50 -9.36
CA LYS A 307 -30.04 7.25 -10.62
C LYS A 307 -28.84 8.19 -10.86
N ASN A 308 -28.08 8.60 -9.84
CA ASN A 308 -26.93 9.52 -9.94
C ASN A 308 -25.74 9.21 -8.99
N VAL A 309 -25.79 8.16 -8.17
CA VAL A 309 -24.73 7.82 -7.19
C VAL A 309 -24.23 6.40 -7.45
N ILE A 310 -22.92 6.27 -7.69
CA ILE A 310 -22.25 5.01 -7.99
C ILE A 310 -21.41 4.61 -6.77
N ILE A 311 -21.58 3.37 -6.32
CA ILE A 311 -20.76 2.80 -5.24
C ILE A 311 -19.66 1.97 -5.87
N SER A 312 -18.43 2.33 -5.58
CA SER A 312 -17.22 1.67 -6.07
C SER A 312 -16.73 0.62 -5.07
N ASP A 313 -16.26 -0.50 -5.60
CA ASP A 313 -15.51 -1.54 -4.88
C ASP A 313 -14.03 -1.14 -4.62
N LYS A 314 -13.63 0.01 -5.16
CA LYS A 314 -12.29 0.57 -4.99
C LYS A 314 -12.14 1.26 -3.63
N THR A 315 -10.93 1.13 -3.12
CA THR A 315 -10.43 1.78 -1.91
C THR A 315 -9.96 3.17 -2.25
#